data_AF-A0A7K3EYP1-F1
#
_entry.id   AF-A0A7K3EYP1-F1
#
_cell.length_a   1.000
_cell.length_b   1.000
_cell.length_c   1.000
_cell.angle_alpha   90.00
_cell.angle_beta   90.00
_cell.angle_gamma   90.00
#
_symmetry.space_group_name_H-M   'P 1'
#
loop_
_entity.id
_entity.type
_entity.pdbx_description
1 polymer ?
#
loop_
_entity_poly.entity_id
_entity_poly.type
_entity_poly.pdbx_seq_one_letter_code
_entity_poly.pdbx_strand_id
1 'polypeptide(L)' 'AGALLDVGPAGSGVRSYVAVSGGVLVEQVLGSRSTDLLSGLGPPPLCDGAVLALGRPGGRRARVDVA' A
#
# COMPACT_ATOMS: atom_id res chain seq x y z
N ALA A 1 -16.83 -8.58 -2.47
CA ALA A 1 -16.54 -7.27 -1.84
C ALA A 1 -16.98 -7.32 -0.38
N GLY A 2 -16.47 -6.43 0.48
CA GLY A 2 -16.85 -6.39 1.90
C GLY A 2 -16.05 -7.30 2.84
N ALA A 3 -14.96 -7.92 2.36
CA ALA A 3 -14.03 -8.62 3.23
C ALA A 3 -13.16 -7.63 4.01
N LEU A 4 -12.90 -7.92 5.27
CA LEU A 4 -12.00 -7.16 6.13
C LEU A 4 -10.64 -7.85 6.21
N LEU A 5 -9.57 -7.08 5.99
CA LEU A 5 -8.21 -7.48 6.31
C LEU A 5 -7.77 -6.69 7.54
N ASP A 6 -7.42 -7.40 8.61
CA ASP A 6 -6.79 -6.83 9.79
C ASP A 6 -5.33 -7.32 9.84
N VAL A 7 -4.39 -6.38 9.96
CA VAL A 7 -2.96 -6.67 10.05
C VAL A 7 -2.51 -6.28 11.46
N GLY A 8 -2.36 -7.30 12.31
CA GLY A 8 -1.87 -7.14 13.66
C GLY A 8 -0.39 -6.70 13.74
N PRO A 9 0.14 -6.55 14.96
CA PRO A 9 1.53 -6.14 15.16
C PRO A 9 2.53 -7.15 14.58
N ALA A 10 3.65 -6.64 14.06
CA ALA A 10 4.77 -7.48 13.62
C ALA A 10 5.44 -8.14 14.82
N GLY A 11 5.48 -9.49 14.84
CA GLY A 11 6.17 -10.26 15.89
C GLY A 11 7.69 -10.31 15.73
N SER A 12 8.20 -10.04 14.53
CA SER A 12 9.62 -9.90 14.19
C SER A 12 9.79 -8.89 13.05
N GLY A 13 10.96 -8.25 12.98
CA GLY A 13 11.19 -7.14 12.05
C GLY A 13 10.51 -5.83 12.51
N VAL A 14 10.42 -4.86 11.60
CA VAL A 14 9.94 -3.49 11.93
C VAL A 14 8.79 -3.02 11.04
N ARG A 15 8.74 -3.45 9.78
CA ARG A 15 7.77 -2.95 8.79
C ARG A 15 7.09 -4.09 8.07
N SER A 16 5.78 -3.95 7.89
CA SER A 16 4.95 -4.83 7.08
C SER A 16 4.44 -4.07 5.86
N TYR A 17 4.24 -4.79 4.74
CA TYR A 17 3.74 -4.21 3.50
C TYR A 17 2.51 -4.97 3.04
N VAL A 18 1.44 -4.24 2.75
CA VAL A 18 0.21 -4.78 2.15
C VAL A 18 0.17 -4.36 0.69
N ALA A 19 0.03 -5.33 -0.20
CA ALA A 19 -0.09 -5.09 -1.63
C ALA A 19 -1.43 -5.62 -2.13
N VAL A 20 -2.06 -4.85 -3.02
CA VAL A 20 -3.31 -5.22 -3.68
C VAL A 20 -3.04 -5.37 -5.18
N SER A 21 -3.62 -6.39 -5.83
CA SER A 21 -3.45 -6.56 -7.27
C SER A 21 -3.97 -5.33 -8.01
N GLY A 22 -3.16 -4.79 -8.93
CA GLY A 22 -3.41 -3.51 -9.60
C GLY A 22 -2.81 -2.29 -8.89
N GLY A 23 -2.43 -2.42 -7.62
CA GLY A 23 -1.79 -1.37 -6.83
C GLY A 23 -2.75 -0.25 -6.41
N VAL A 24 -2.23 0.65 -5.57
CA VAL A 24 -2.94 1.86 -5.11
C VAL A 24 -2.78 2.96 -6.16
N LEU A 25 -3.90 3.48 -6.66
CA LEU A 25 -3.97 4.44 -7.77
C LEU A 25 -4.22 5.87 -7.28
N VAL A 26 -3.39 6.33 -6.35
CA VAL A 26 -3.34 7.74 -5.95
C VAL A 26 -2.56 8.57 -6.98
N GLU A 27 -2.72 9.89 -6.94
CA GLU A 27 -1.97 10.82 -7.78
C GLU A 27 -0.45 10.66 -7.56
N GLN A 28 0.32 10.82 -8.63
CA GLN A 28 1.77 10.76 -8.58
C GLN A 28 2.36 12.14 -8.37
N VAL A 29 3.36 12.23 -7.50
CA VAL A 29 4.21 13.41 -7.32
C VAL A 29 5.61 13.03 -7.79
N LEU A 30 6.16 13.81 -8.73
CA LEU A 30 7.45 13.54 -9.38
C LEU A 30 7.54 12.12 -9.99
N GLY A 31 6.44 11.61 -10.54
CA GLY A 31 6.36 10.27 -11.15
C GLY A 31 6.30 9.11 -10.16
N SER A 32 6.29 9.38 -8.84
CA SER A 32 6.22 8.38 -7.78
C SER A 32 4.92 8.49 -6.97
N ARG A 33 4.55 7.41 -6.28
CA ARG A 33 3.46 7.38 -5.28
C ARG A 33 3.97 7.19 -3.85
N SER A 34 5.29 7.24 -3.64
CA SER A 34 5.86 7.17 -2.30
C SER A 34 5.54 8.43 -1.51
N THR A 35 5.25 8.26 -0.23
CA THR A 35 5.19 9.35 0.74
C THR A 35 6.59 9.62 1.27
N ASP A 36 7.10 10.83 1.05
CA ASP A 36 8.30 11.33 1.71
C ASP A 36 7.89 12.11 2.96
N LEU A 37 8.15 11.53 4.14
CA LEU A 37 7.79 12.13 5.42
C LEU A 37 8.65 13.35 5.79
N LEU A 38 9.84 13.50 5.22
CA LEU A 38 10.71 14.62 5.53
C LEU A 38 10.28 15.89 4.78
N SER A 39 9.99 15.75 3.48
CA SER A 39 9.60 16.88 2.63
C SER A 39 8.09 17.09 2.54
N GLY A 40 7.29 16.08 2.89
CA GLY A 40 5.84 16.08 2.70
C GLY A 40 5.41 15.79 1.25
N LEU A 41 6.32 15.38 0.37
CA LEU A 41 5.99 15.04 -1.01
C LEU A 41 5.24 13.71 -1.11
N GLY A 42 4.33 13.64 -2.08
CA GLY A 42 3.56 12.44 -2.37
C GLY A 42 2.22 12.36 -1.63
N PRO A 43 1.59 11.18 -1.64
CA PRO A 43 0.31 10.96 -0.96
C PRO A 43 0.47 11.14 0.56
N PRO A 44 -0.52 11.72 1.25
CA PRO A 44 -0.45 11.84 2.71
C PRO A 44 -0.52 10.46 3.39
N PRO A 45 -0.01 10.34 4.63
CA PRO A 45 -0.28 9.16 5.46
C PRO A 45 -1.78 8.85 5.53
N LEU A 46 -2.12 7.56 5.54
CA LEU A 46 -3.52 7.14 5.63
C LEU A 46 -4.14 7.57 6.96
N CYS A 47 -5.43 7.89 6.92
CA CYS A 47 -6.25 8.18 8.07
C CYS A 47 -7.55 7.38 8.00
N ASP A 48 -8.26 7.30 9.13
CA ASP A 48 -9.54 6.63 9.21
C ASP A 48 -10.54 7.22 8.20
N GLY A 49 -11.27 6.32 7.52
CA GLY A 49 -12.21 6.70 6.47
C GLY A 49 -11.58 6.98 5.09
N ALA A 50 -10.25 6.89 4.95
CA ALA A 50 -9.60 7.04 3.65
C ALA A 50 -10.09 5.97 2.65
N VAL A 51 -10.51 6.41 1.47
CA VAL A 51 -10.93 5.55 0.36
C VAL A 51 -9.87 5.63 -0.74
N LEU A 52 -9.24 4.49 -1.03
CA LEU A 52 -8.17 4.41 -2.02
C LEU A 52 -8.66 3.78 -3.32
N ALA A 53 -8.48 4.48 -4.44
CA ALA A 53 -8.70 3.90 -5.75
C ALA A 53 -7.66 2.80 -6.02
N LEU A 54 -8.09 1.71 -6.64
CA LEU A 54 -7.22 0.60 -7.02
C LEU A 54 -7.06 0.53 -8.54
N GLY A 55 -5.87 0.16 -9.00
CA GLY A 55 -5.63 -0.10 -10.41
C GLY A 55 -6.28 -1.40 -10.87
N ARG A 56 -6.25 -1.64 -12.19
CA ARG A 56 -6.75 -2.90 -12.77
C ARG A 56 -5.92 -4.08 -12.26
N PRO A 57 -6.53 -5.13 -11.70
CA PRO A 57 -5.80 -6.30 -11.25
C PRO A 57 -4.96 -6.90 -12.37
N GLY A 58 -3.69 -7.18 -12.07
CA GLY A 58 -2.81 -7.92 -12.96
C GLY A 58 -3.00 -9.43 -12.83
N GLY A 59 -2.30 -10.20 -13.68
CA GLY A 59 -2.18 -11.64 -13.52
C GLY A 59 -1.50 -12.04 -12.20
N ARG A 60 -1.48 -13.35 -11.92
CA ARG A 60 -0.89 -13.90 -10.68
C ARG A 60 0.56 -13.42 -10.53
N ARG A 61 0.87 -12.74 -9.43
CA ARG A 61 2.24 -12.37 -9.07
C ARG A 61 2.96 -13.58 -8.50
N ALA A 62 4.27 -13.68 -8.74
CA ALA A 62 5.10 -14.66 -8.07
C ALA A 62 4.97 -14.48 -6.55
N ARG A 63 5.03 -15.58 -5.79
CA ARG A 63 5.10 -15.47 -4.33
C ARG A 63 6.44 -14.83 -3.98
N VAL A 64 6.41 -13.93 -3.00
CA VAL A 64 7.63 -13.42 -2.38
C VAL A 64 8.09 -14.50 -1.40
N ASP A 65 9.35 -14.92 -1.49
CA ASP A 65 9.94 -15.77 -0.46
C ASP A 65 10.03 -14.95 0.82
N VAL A 66 9.41 -15.48 1.87
CA VAL A 66 9.46 -14.89 3.21
C VAL A 66 10.37 -15.79 4.03
N ALA A 67 11.48 -15.24 4.52
CA ALA A 67 12.44 -15.93 5.38
C ALA A 67 11.84 -16.25 6.76
#